data_AF-A0A2V6CFP6-F1
#
_entry.id   AF-A0A2V6CFP6-F1
#
_cell.length_a   1.000
_cell.length_b   1.000
_cell.length_c   1.000
_cell.angle_alpha   90.00
_cell.angle_beta   90.00
_cell.angle_gamma   90.00
#
_symmetry.space_group_name_H-M   'P 1'
#
loop_
_entity.id
_entity.type
_entity.pdbx_description
1 polymer ?
#
loop_
_entity_poly.entity_id
_entity_poly.type
_entity_poly.pdbx_seq_one_letter_code
_entity_poly.pdbx_strand_id
1 'polypeptide(L)' 'YPVKHLKVTSSSPDFEPKVQETGAGQFKISIQPKETNRPVAAILTIQPDDSPKKFQATARVVTATTQ' A
#
# COMPACT_ATOMS: atom_id res chain seq x y z
N TYR A 1 3.99 -3.66 -23.28
CA TYR A 1 3.16 -4.71 -22.66
C TYR A 1 2.69 -4.20 -21.31
N PRO A 2 1.42 -4.45 -20.89
CA PRO A 2 0.96 -4.01 -19.59
C PRO A 2 1.61 -4.86 -18.48
N VAL A 3 1.94 -4.21 -17.35
CA VAL A 3 2.42 -4.83 -16.11
C VAL A 3 1.48 -5.98 -15.73
N LYS A 4 2.03 -7.13 -15.34
CA LYS A 4 1.23 -8.32 -14.98
C LYS A 4 1.05 -8.45 -13.47
N HIS A 5 2.11 -8.21 -12.71
CA HIS A 5 2.10 -8.32 -11.26
C HIS A 5 2.63 -7.06 -10.60
N LEU A 6 2.06 -6.74 -9.44
CA LEU A 6 2.48 -5.60 -8.64
C LEU A 6 2.89 -6.08 -7.26
N LYS A 7 4.18 -5.94 -6.93
CA LYS A 7 4.67 -6.20 -5.59
C LYS A 7 4.46 -4.95 -4.75
N VAL A 8 3.65 -5.06 -3.70
CA VAL A 8 3.46 -3.98 -2.73
C VAL A 8 3.97 -4.43 -1.37
N THR A 9 4.92 -3.68 -0.82
CA THR A 9 5.51 -3.96 0.49
C THR A 9 5.32 -2.79 1.42
N SER A 10 4.99 -3.06 2.68
CA SER A 10 4.90 -2.04 3.73
C SER A 10 6.19 -1.96 4.54
N SER A 11 6.58 -0.76 4.94
CA SER A 11 7.68 -0.54 5.89
C SER A 11 7.30 -0.86 7.34
N SER A 12 6.02 -1.06 7.64
CA SER A 12 5.52 -1.44 8.97
C SER A 12 4.63 -2.69 8.90
N PRO A 13 4.77 -3.63 9.84
CA PRO A 13 3.87 -4.78 9.95
C PRO A 13 2.44 -4.39 10.36
N ASP A 14 2.20 -3.14 10.76
CA ASP A 14 0.88 -2.64 11.15
C ASP A 14 -0.03 -2.37 9.95
N PHE A 15 0.53 -2.28 8.73
CA PHE A 15 -0.22 -2.08 7.50
C PHE A 15 0.05 -3.25 6.57
N GLU A 16 -0.97 -4.07 6.32
CA GLU A 16 -0.87 -5.19 5.40
C GLU A 16 -1.50 -4.81 4.05
N PRO A 17 -0.69 -4.66 2.98
CA PRO A 17 -1.21 -4.39 1.65
C PRO A 17 -1.70 -5.69 0.99
N LYS A 18 -2.90 -5.66 0.42
CA LYS A 18 -3.46 -6.71 -0.43
C LYS A 18 -3.62 -6.20 -1.85
N VAL A 19 -2.98 -6.87 -2.79
CA VAL A 19 -3.03 -6.55 -4.21
C VAL A 19 -4.01 -7.48 -4.90
N GLN A 20 -4.89 -6.91 -5.72
CA GLN A 20 -5.78 -7.64 -6.61
C GLN A 20 -5.59 -7.14 -8.04
N GLU A 21 -5.48 -8.08 -8.97
CA GLU A 21 -5.43 -7.81 -10.40
C GLU A 21 -6.87 -7.71 -10.91
N THR A 22 -7.29 -6.52 -11.34
CA THR A 22 -8.70 -6.25 -11.71
C THR A 22 -8.91 -6.12 -13.21
N GLY A 23 -7.83 -6.13 -14.00
CA GLY A 23 -7.86 -6.03 -15.45
C GLY A 23 -6.46 -5.87 -16.05
N ALA A 24 -6.37 -5.74 -17.37
CA ALA A 24 -5.08 -5.58 -18.05
C ALA A 24 -4.36 -4.29 -17.61
N GLY A 25 -3.30 -4.44 -16.82
CA GLY A 25 -2.54 -3.32 -16.25
C GLY A 25 -3.29 -2.54 -15.16
N GLN A 26 -4.39 -3.06 -14.63
CA GLN A 26 -5.16 -2.43 -13.56
C GLN A 26 -5.08 -3.24 -12.27
N PHE A 27 -4.72 -2.56 -11.19
CA PHE A 27 -4.49 -3.16 -9.89
C PHE A 27 -5.27 -2.41 -8.82
N LYS A 28 -5.88 -3.15 -7.90
CA LYS A 28 -6.49 -2.61 -6.69
C LYS A 28 -5.60 -2.96 -5.50
N ILE A 29 -5.14 -1.93 -4.80
CA ILE A 29 -4.36 -2.07 -3.56
C ILE A 29 -5.30 -1.74 -2.40
N SER A 30 -5.62 -2.74 -1.59
CA SER A 30 -6.37 -2.55 -0.34
C SER A 30 -5.38 -2.55 0.82
N ILE A 31 -5.51 -1.61 1.76
CA ILE A 31 -4.64 -1.51 2.92
C ILE A 31 -5.51 -1.51 4.16
N GLN A 32 -5.25 -2.45 5.07
CA GLN A 32 -5.93 -2.50 6.36
C GLN A 32 -4.91 -2.31 7.48
N PRO A 33 -5.02 -1.24 8.29
CA PRO A 33 -4.24 -1.12 9.51
C PRO A 33 -4.69 -2.18 10.53
N LYS A 34 -3.74 -2.78 11.23
CA LYS A 34 -4.02 -3.77 12.30
C LYS A 34 -4.70 -3.14 13.51
N GLU A 35 -4.29 -1.93 13.86
CA GLU A 35 -4.82 -1.18 14.99
C GLU A 35 -5.00 0.30 14.59
N THR A 36 -6.10 0.90 15.05
CA THR A 36 -6.43 2.30 14.78
C THR A 36 -6.46 3.18 16.04
N ASN A 37 -6.13 2.62 17.21
CA ASN A 37 -6.21 3.32 18.50
C ASN A 37 -5.04 4.27 18.76
N ARG A 38 -3.96 4.13 18.01
CA ARG A 38 -2.77 4.99 18.12
C ARG A 38 -2.37 5.53 16.75
N PRO A 39 -1.78 6.74 16.69
CA PRO A 39 -1.18 7.23 15.47
C PRO A 39 -0.08 6.28 15.00
N VAL A 40 -0.14 5.87 13.73
CA VAL A 40 0.89 5.03 13.11
C VAL A 40 0.97 5.37 11.63
N ALA A 41 2.17 5.30 11.05
CA ALA A 41 2.40 5.57 9.64
C ALA A 41 3.29 4.49 9.02
N ALA A 42 3.08 4.25 7.73
CA ALA A 42 3.89 3.34 6.93
C ALA A 42 4.12 3.89 5.53
N ILE A 43 5.29 3.58 4.98
CA ILE A 43 5.61 3.78 3.58
C ILE A 43 5.32 2.48 2.84
N LEU A 44 4.48 2.56 1.83
CA LEU A 44 4.15 1.48 0.92
C LEU A 44 5.02 1.64 -0.33
N THR A 45 5.85 0.64 -0.60
CA THR A 45 6.64 0.58 -1.83
C THR A 45 5.91 -0.29 -2.84
N ILE A 46 5.57 0.31 -3.98
CA ILE A 46 4.87 -0.31 -5.08
C ILE A 46 5.89 -0.54 -6.20
N GLN A 47 6.11 -1.79 -6.57
CA GLN A 47 7.08 -2.19 -7.58
C GLN A 47 6.42 -3.10 -8.63
N PRO A 48 6.32 -2.67 -9.90
CA PRO A 48 5.96 -3.52 -11.02
C PRO A 48 6.95 -4.67 -11.20
N ASP A 49 6.49 -5.82 -11.66
CA ASP A 49 7.33 -7.00 -11.93
C ASP A 49 8.29 -6.81 -13.11
N ASP A 50 7.87 -6.04 -14.10
CA ASP A 50 8.62 -5.76 -15.33
C ASP A 50 9.56 -4.53 -15.22
N SER A 51 9.61 -3.87 -14.07
CA SER A 51 10.33 -2.62 -13.89
C SER A 51 11.10 -2.53 -12.57
N PRO A 52 12.35 -2.01 -12.58
CA PRO A 52 13.04 -1.66 -11.35
C PRO A 52 12.47 -0.39 -10.70
N LYS A 53 11.56 0.32 -11.37
CA LYS A 53 10.97 1.57 -10.87
C LYS A 53 10.10 1.30 -9.65
N LYS A 54 10.33 2.06 -8.59
CA LYS A 54 9.58 1.99 -7.34
C LYS A 54 8.74 3.25 -7.19
N PHE A 55 7.49 3.08 -6.79
CA PHE A 55 6.61 4.16 -6.39
C PHE A 55 6.39 4.07 -4.88
N GLN A 56 6.22 5.22 -4.24
CA GLN A 56 5.99 5.28 -2.80
C GLN A 56 4.65 5.93 -2.51
N ALA A 57 3.90 5.34 -1.59
CA ALA A 57 2.70 5.90 -1.02
C ALA A 57 2.83 5.91 0.52
N THR A 58 2.18 6.87 1.17
CA THR A 58 2.17 6.94 2.65
C THR A 58 0.79 6.58 3.15
N ALA A 59 0.70 5.61 4.06
CA ALA A 59 -0.51 5.28 4.80
C ALA A 59 -0.34 5.73 6.24
N ARG A 60 -1.36 6.37 6.83
CA ARG A 60 -1.33 6.80 8.23
C ARG A 60 -2.68 6.66 8.90
N VAL A 61 -2.66 6.21 10.15
CA VAL A 61 -3.73 6.38 11.12
C VAL A 61 -3.43 7.66 11.88
N VAL A 62 -4.39 8.57 11.90
CA VAL A 62 -4.36 9.78 12.73
C VAL A 62 -5.48 9.71 13.74
N THR A 63 -5.24 10.17 14.96
CA THR A 63 -6.32 10.36 15.92
C THR A 63 -7.16 11.56 15.47
N ALA A 64 -8.49 11.45 15.61
CA ALA A 64 -9.36 12.58 15.41
C ALA A 64 -8.94 13.66 16.42
N THR A 65 -8.48 14.80 15.93
CA THR A 65 -8.36 15.99 16.78
C THR A 65 -9.77 16.53 16.94
N THR A 66 -10.29 16.51 18.16
CA THR A 66 -11.44 17.35 18.51
C THR A 66 -10.92 18.78 18.43
N GLN A 67 -11.11 19.45 17.28
CA GLN A 67 -10.95 20.90 17.18
C GLN A 67 -12.12 21.60 17.87
#